data_AF-A0A0Q7T8G7-F1
#
_entry.id   AF-A0A0Q7T8G7-F1
#
_cell.length_a   1.000
_cell.length_b   1.000
_cell.length_c   1.000
_cell.angle_alpha   90.00
_cell.angle_beta   90.00
_cell.angle_gamma   90.00
#
_symmetry.space_group_name_H-M   'P 1'
#
loop_
_entity.id
_entity.type
_entity.pdbx_description
1 polymer ?
#
loop_
_entity_poly.entity_id
_entity_poly.type
_entity_poly.pdbx_seq_one_letter_code
_entity_poly.pdbx_strand_id
1 'polypeptide(L)'
;MTDDGGYTLAEMLAALAILGMAMGGLGLVASLIARQQLASSRVSTRLIEDRAADRALTLWLAEQDALTLSGDDRRLSATCGEAACSARLEADKRRTVLILQARSGPARRLRLRQRDVRFGYLDSRGAAAVWPRSDRREGDARDAAPRAILLVAKGANAPLAVARVWTREPRDCQFDAIIGACRTKAP
;
A
#
# COMPACT_ATOMS: atom_id res chain seq x y z
N MET A 1 -49.06 42.24 -54.85
CA MET A 1 -48.53 42.32 -53.48
C MET A 1 -49.27 41.29 -52.64
N THR A 2 -48.67 40.12 -52.47
CA THR A 2 -49.11 39.07 -51.54
C THR A 2 -47.84 38.32 -51.16
N ASP A 3 -47.16 38.79 -50.12
CA ASP A 3 -45.93 38.18 -49.60
C ASP A 3 -46.03 38.17 -48.08
N ASP A 4 -47.01 37.40 -47.59
CA ASP A 4 -47.23 37.12 -46.17
C ASP A 4 -47.86 35.72 -46.09
N GLY A 5 -47.05 34.71 -45.79
CA GLY A 5 -47.55 33.32 -45.67
C GLY A 5 -46.51 32.20 -45.80
N GLY A 6 -45.22 32.53 -45.88
CA GLY A 6 -44.11 31.56 -45.97
C GLY A 6 -43.44 31.24 -44.63
N TYR A 7 -43.98 31.71 -43.51
CA TYR A 7 -43.58 31.20 -42.18
C TYR A 7 -44.10 29.76 -42.06
N THR A 8 -43.44 28.88 -41.31
CA THR A 8 -43.99 27.63 -40.71
C THR A 8 -43.65 26.23 -41.25
N LEU A 9 -42.81 26.02 -42.27
CA LEU A 9 -42.30 24.66 -42.55
C LEU A 9 -40.77 24.59 -42.61
N ALA A 10 -40.14 25.45 -43.40
CA ALA A 10 -38.68 25.48 -43.50
C ALA A 10 -38.01 25.89 -42.18
N GLU A 11 -38.57 26.86 -41.46
CA GLU A 11 -38.05 27.34 -40.18
C GLU A 11 -38.22 26.32 -39.04
N MET A 12 -39.34 25.59 -39.02
CA MET A 12 -39.55 24.50 -38.06
C MET A 12 -38.60 23.33 -38.32
N LEU A 13 -38.35 22.98 -39.59
CA LEU A 13 -37.37 21.96 -39.95
C LEU A 13 -35.94 22.38 -39.59
N ALA A 14 -35.59 23.66 -39.79
CA ALA A 14 -34.31 24.21 -39.37
C ALA A 14 -34.14 24.16 -37.85
N ALA A 15 -35.17 24.55 -37.09
CA ALA A 15 -35.16 24.48 -35.62
C ALA A 15 -35.00 23.03 -35.11
N LEU A 16 -35.70 22.07 -35.72
CA LEU A 16 -35.58 20.64 -35.39
C LEU A 16 -34.21 20.05 -35.73
N ALA A 17 -33.61 20.45 -36.85
CA ALA A 17 -32.26 20.03 -37.22
C ALA A 17 -31.20 20.56 -36.25
N ILE A 18 -31.32 21.83 -35.83
CA ILE A 18 -30.44 22.42 -34.82
C ILE A 18 -30.59 21.71 -33.47
N LEU A 19 -31.82 21.41 -33.06
CA LEU A 19 -32.10 20.64 -31.83
C LEU A 19 -31.52 19.22 -31.90
N GLY A 20 -31.68 18.53 -33.03
CA GLY A 20 -31.15 17.19 -33.24
C GLY A 20 -29.61 17.15 -33.21
N MET A 21 -28.95 18.13 -33.84
CA MET A 21 -27.49 18.27 -33.79
C MET A 21 -26.98 18.60 -32.38
N ALA A 22 -27.69 19.45 -31.63
CA ALA A 22 -27.35 19.76 -30.25
C ALA A 22 -27.47 18.54 -29.32
N MET A 23 -28.55 17.76 -29.45
CA MET A 23 -28.74 16.52 -28.69
C MET A 23 -27.72 15.43 -29.08
N GLY A 24 -27.39 15.30 -30.37
CA GLY A 24 -26.34 14.38 -30.84
C GLY A 24 -24.95 14.74 -30.30
N GLY A 25 -24.63 16.04 -30.23
CA GLY A 25 -23.39 16.55 -29.63
C GLY A 25 -23.28 16.24 -28.13
N LEU A 26 -24.38 16.38 -27.38
CA LEU A 26 -24.43 16.03 -25.95
C LEU A 26 -24.20 14.53 -25.69
N GLY A 27 -24.73 13.66 -26.55
CA GLY A 27 -24.51 12.22 -26.47
C GLY A 27 -23.04 11.82 -26.65
N LEU A 28 -22.35 12.46 -27.59
CA LEU A 28 -20.91 12.24 -27.83
C LEU A 28 -20.05 12.68 -26.63
N VAL A 29 -20.36 13.85 -26.04
CA VAL A 29 -19.67 14.36 -24.84
C VAL A 29 -19.90 13.45 -23.64
N ALA A 30 -21.14 12.99 -23.40
CA ALA A 30 -21.46 12.06 -22.32
C ALA A 30 -20.70 10.73 -22.48
N SER A 31 -20.57 10.21 -23.71
CA SER A 31 -19.82 8.98 -23.98
C SER A 31 -18.31 9.13 -23.72
N LEU A 32 -17.74 10.29 -24.03
CA LEU A 32 -16.34 10.63 -23.75
C LEU A 32 -16.09 10.75 -22.24
N ILE A 33 -16.98 11.44 -21.52
CA ILE A 33 -16.91 11.58 -20.06
C ILE A 33 -17.01 10.21 -19.38
N ALA A 34 -17.95 9.35 -19.80
CA ALA A 34 -18.08 8.00 -19.26
C ALA A 34 -16.81 7.16 -19.49
N ARG A 35 -16.19 7.24 -20.68
CA ARG A 35 -14.93 6.56 -20.98
C ARG A 35 -13.78 7.08 -20.12
N GLN A 36 -13.70 8.40 -19.91
CA GLN A 36 -12.68 9.01 -19.06
C GLN A 36 -12.87 8.65 -17.59
N GLN A 37 -14.10 8.63 -17.09
CA GLN A 37 -14.40 8.20 -15.72
C GLN A 37 -14.05 6.73 -15.48
N LEU A 38 -14.33 5.85 -16.44
CA LEU A 38 -13.93 4.44 -16.37
C LEU A 38 -12.41 4.25 -16.44
N ALA A 39 -11.69 5.08 -17.20
CA ALA A 39 -10.23 5.06 -17.22
C ALA A 39 -9.65 5.54 -15.88
N SER A 40 -10.19 6.63 -15.34
CA SER A 40 -9.79 7.21 -14.05
C SER A 40 -10.06 6.25 -12.89
N SER A 41 -11.23 5.61 -12.85
CA SER A 41 -11.56 4.62 -11.81
C SER A 41 -10.64 3.40 -11.87
N ARG A 42 -10.27 2.93 -13.07
CA ARG A 42 -9.29 1.83 -13.22
C ARG A 42 -7.91 2.22 -12.69
N VAL A 43 -7.47 3.46 -12.92
CA VAL A 43 -6.18 3.95 -12.40
C VAL A 43 -6.20 4.10 -10.88
N SER A 44 -7.27 4.67 -10.32
CA SER A 44 -7.39 4.83 -8.87
C SER A 44 -7.46 3.49 -8.15
N THR A 45 -8.24 2.54 -8.68
CA THR A 45 -8.34 1.18 -8.12
C THR A 45 -6.98 0.47 -8.18
N ARG A 46 -6.20 0.66 -9.26
CA ARG A 46 -4.84 0.12 -9.37
C ARG A 46 -3.90 0.66 -8.30
N LEU A 47 -3.91 1.97 -8.06
CA LEU A 47 -3.07 2.60 -7.04
C LEU A 47 -3.44 2.14 -5.61
N ILE A 48 -4.72 1.92 -5.35
CA ILE A 48 -5.21 1.40 -4.07
C ILE A 48 -4.76 -0.05 -3.86
N GLU A 49 -4.89 -0.90 -4.88
CA GLU A 49 -4.44 -2.29 -4.83
C GLU A 49 -2.92 -2.40 -4.65
N ASP A 50 -2.13 -1.57 -5.36
CA ASP A 50 -0.68 -1.60 -5.26
C ASP A 50 -0.19 -1.13 -3.86
N ARG A 51 -0.94 -0.25 -3.18
CA ARG A 51 -0.65 0.14 -1.79
C ARG A 51 -1.29 -0.75 -0.72
N ALA A 52 -2.12 -1.72 -1.11
CA ALA A 52 -2.81 -2.57 -0.14
C ALA A 52 -1.83 -3.45 0.66
N ALA A 53 -0.79 -3.97 0.02
CA ALA A 53 0.26 -4.75 0.67
C ALA A 53 1.07 -3.89 1.66
N ASP A 54 1.42 -2.68 1.24
CA ASP A 54 2.15 -1.70 2.06
C ASP A 54 1.41 -1.34 3.35
N ARG A 55 0.13 -0.95 3.20
CA ARG A 55 -0.72 -0.61 4.34
C ARG A 55 -0.97 -1.81 5.24
N ALA A 56 -1.24 -2.99 4.67
CA ALA A 56 -1.52 -4.17 5.47
C ALA A 56 -0.30 -4.66 6.25
N LEU A 57 0.89 -4.64 5.64
CA LEU A 57 2.13 -5.01 6.32
C LEU A 57 2.50 -3.98 7.39
N THR A 58 2.31 -2.68 7.12
CA THR A 58 2.53 -1.61 8.11
C THR A 58 1.61 -1.74 9.32
N LEU A 59 0.32 -1.98 9.09
CA LEU A 59 -0.64 -2.19 10.18
C LEU A 59 -0.32 -3.45 10.98
N TRP A 60 0.03 -4.54 10.29
CA TRP A 60 0.44 -5.78 10.97
C TRP A 60 1.66 -5.52 11.86
N LEU A 61 2.69 -4.83 11.36
CA LEU A 61 3.91 -4.49 12.12
C LEU A 61 3.67 -3.57 13.31
N ALA A 62 2.70 -2.65 13.23
CA ALA A 62 2.40 -1.74 14.34
C ALA A 62 1.92 -2.46 15.61
N GLU A 63 1.41 -3.69 15.47
CA GLU A 63 0.94 -4.52 16.57
C GLU A 63 2.00 -5.50 17.11
N GLN A 64 3.19 -5.56 16.50
CA GLN A 64 4.24 -6.52 16.84
C GLN A 64 5.30 -5.90 17.74
N ASP A 65 5.98 -6.74 18.51
CA ASP A 65 7.24 -6.36 19.14
C ASP A 65 8.39 -6.44 18.12
N ALA A 66 8.89 -5.27 17.72
CA ALA A 66 9.99 -5.11 16.78
C ALA A 66 11.29 -5.83 17.20
N LEU A 67 11.54 -6.00 18.50
CA LEU A 67 12.75 -6.63 19.02
C LEU A 67 12.75 -8.15 18.83
N THR A 68 11.57 -8.75 18.80
CA THR A 68 11.40 -10.20 18.63
C THR A 68 11.28 -10.62 17.16
N LEU A 69 11.39 -9.64 16.26
CA LEU A 69 11.19 -9.84 14.85
C LEU A 69 12.28 -10.75 14.29
N SER A 70 11.85 -11.75 13.53
CA SER A 70 12.71 -12.78 12.94
C SER A 70 12.08 -13.30 11.64
N GLY A 71 12.88 -13.80 10.72
CA GLY A 71 12.38 -14.32 9.47
C GLY A 71 13.42 -14.50 8.38
N ASP A 72 12.96 -15.06 7.27
CA ASP A 72 13.71 -15.31 6.05
C ASP A 72 12.98 -14.69 4.84
N ASP A 73 13.39 -15.07 3.63
CA ASP A 73 12.81 -14.52 2.40
C ASP A 73 11.34 -14.94 2.15
N ARG A 74 10.77 -15.87 2.94
CA ARG A 74 9.39 -16.38 2.80
C ARG A 74 8.52 -16.18 4.03
N ARG A 75 9.11 -16.07 5.21
CA ARG A 75 8.39 -16.02 6.48
C ARG A 75 8.98 -14.93 7.36
N LEU A 76 8.08 -14.25 8.05
CA LEU A 76 8.34 -13.26 9.04
C LEU A 76 7.52 -13.62 10.29
N SER A 77 8.13 -13.51 11.46
CA SER A 77 7.51 -13.77 12.76
C SER A 77 7.93 -12.73 13.77
N ALA A 78 7.02 -12.44 14.69
CA ALA A 78 7.26 -11.59 15.84
C ALA A 78 6.29 -11.99 16.95
N THR A 79 6.59 -11.62 18.19
CA THR A 79 5.65 -11.76 19.30
C THR A 79 4.59 -10.66 19.23
N CYS A 80 3.36 -11.02 19.57
CA CYS A 80 2.22 -10.13 19.65
C CYS A 80 1.44 -10.38 20.96
N GLY A 81 2.00 -9.87 22.05
CA GLY A 81 1.58 -10.24 23.40
C GLY A 81 2.10 -11.65 23.74
N GLU A 82 1.23 -12.54 24.18
CA GLU A 82 1.58 -13.92 24.56
C GLU A 82 1.61 -14.91 23.37
N ALA A 83 1.20 -14.45 22.18
CA ALA A 83 1.15 -15.28 20.98
C ALA A 83 2.29 -14.95 20.00
N ALA A 84 2.57 -15.91 19.11
CA ALA A 84 3.42 -15.68 17.94
C ALA A 84 2.55 -15.27 16.74
N CYS A 85 2.83 -14.10 16.20
CA CYS A 85 2.25 -13.61 14.97
C CYS A 85 3.18 -13.94 13.80
N SER A 86 2.61 -14.11 12.60
CA SER A 86 3.43 -14.38 11.42
C SER A 86 2.89 -13.76 10.15
N ALA A 87 3.80 -13.40 9.26
CA ALA A 87 3.53 -13.06 7.88
C ALA A 87 4.27 -14.07 6.99
N ARG A 88 3.60 -14.62 5.98
CA ARG A 88 4.21 -15.60 5.07
C ARG A 88 3.79 -15.40 3.63
N LEU A 89 4.68 -15.78 2.72
CA LEU A 89 4.49 -15.70 1.28
C LEU A 89 4.25 -17.11 0.72
N GLU A 90 3.05 -17.34 0.18
CA GLU A 90 2.70 -18.58 -0.52
C GLU A 90 2.67 -18.38 -2.02
N ALA A 91 3.10 -19.37 -2.79
CA ALA A 91 2.87 -19.39 -4.23
C ALA A 91 1.40 -19.76 -4.53
N ASP A 92 0.71 -18.97 -5.34
CA ASP A 92 -0.64 -19.24 -5.86
C ASP A 92 -0.60 -19.18 -7.39
N LYS A 93 -0.31 -20.33 -8.01
CA LYS A 93 -0.20 -20.52 -9.46
C LYS A 93 0.76 -19.52 -10.12
N ARG A 94 0.21 -18.39 -10.58
CA ARG A 94 0.90 -17.33 -11.31
C ARG A 94 1.15 -16.08 -10.46
N ARG A 95 0.90 -16.14 -9.16
CA ARG A 95 0.93 -15.02 -8.21
C ARG A 95 1.55 -15.47 -6.89
N THR A 96 1.91 -14.50 -6.06
CA THR A 96 2.26 -14.75 -4.65
C THR A 96 1.14 -14.23 -3.76
N VAL A 97 0.86 -14.92 -2.66
CA VAL A 97 -0.12 -14.52 -1.64
C VAL A 97 0.62 -14.18 -0.37
N LEU A 98 0.47 -12.94 0.09
CA LEU A 98 0.87 -12.53 1.42
C LEU A 98 -0.22 -12.92 2.41
N ILE A 99 0.14 -13.70 3.42
CA ILE A 99 -0.76 -14.14 4.48
C ILE A 99 -0.27 -13.52 5.78
N LEU A 100 -1.12 -12.73 6.42
CA LEU A 100 -0.84 -12.07 7.68
C LEU A 100 -1.70 -12.71 8.77
N GLN A 101 -1.04 -13.32 9.75
CA GLN A 101 -1.64 -13.87 10.95
C GLN A 101 -1.37 -12.89 12.10
N ALA A 102 -2.45 -12.24 12.56
CA ALA A 102 -2.44 -11.38 13.74
C ALA A 102 -2.72 -12.21 15.01
N ARG A 103 -2.66 -11.53 16.17
CA ARG A 103 -2.89 -12.14 17.49
C ARG A 103 -4.28 -12.77 17.59
N SER A 104 -5.27 -12.07 17.05
CA SER A 104 -6.66 -12.49 17.05
C SER A 104 -7.27 -12.33 15.67
N GLY A 105 -8.25 -13.19 15.38
CA GLY A 105 -9.01 -13.14 14.13
C GLY A 105 -8.42 -13.99 12.99
N PRO A 106 -9.13 -14.01 11.85
CA PRO A 106 -8.76 -14.82 10.70
C PRO A 106 -7.50 -14.28 10.02
N ALA A 107 -6.72 -15.18 9.43
CA ALA A 107 -5.57 -14.81 8.60
C ALA A 107 -6.02 -13.93 7.42
N ARG A 108 -5.40 -12.76 7.27
CA ARG A 108 -5.65 -11.88 6.14
C ARG A 108 -4.81 -12.32 4.94
N ARG A 109 -5.47 -12.61 3.82
CA ARG A 109 -4.82 -13.04 2.57
C ARG A 109 -4.84 -11.91 1.55
N LEU A 110 -3.68 -11.56 1.00
CA LEU A 110 -3.51 -10.52 -0.01
C LEU A 110 -2.81 -11.11 -1.23
N ARG A 111 -3.49 -11.09 -2.37
CA ARG A 111 -2.93 -11.57 -3.64
C ARG A 111 -2.05 -10.49 -4.26
N LEU A 112 -0.77 -10.76 -4.36
CA LEU A 112 0.20 -9.92 -5.06
C LEU A 112 0.17 -10.24 -6.56
N ARG A 113 0.41 -9.25 -7.41
CA ARG A 113 0.38 -9.43 -8.88
C ARG A 113 1.63 -10.15 -9.37
N GLN A 114 2.75 -9.93 -8.69
CA GLN A 114 4.06 -10.45 -9.02
C GLN A 114 4.23 -11.89 -8.54
N ARG A 115 5.13 -12.60 -9.21
CA ARG A 115 5.64 -13.91 -8.77
C ARG A 115 6.94 -13.72 -8.03
N ASP A 116 7.37 -14.78 -7.34
CA ASP A 116 8.66 -14.85 -6.67
C ASP A 116 8.94 -13.64 -5.77
N VAL A 117 7.90 -13.17 -5.08
CA VAL A 117 8.02 -12.14 -4.06
C VAL A 117 8.73 -12.73 -2.85
N ARG A 118 9.63 -11.94 -2.28
CA ARG A 118 10.44 -12.26 -1.11
C ARG A 118 10.38 -11.15 -0.08
N PHE A 119 10.53 -11.49 1.19
CA PHE A 119 10.83 -10.52 2.23
C PHE A 119 12.28 -10.05 2.11
N GLY A 120 12.49 -8.77 2.38
CA GLY A 120 13.80 -8.16 2.59
C GLY A 120 13.77 -7.30 3.85
N TYR A 121 14.92 -7.15 4.48
CA TYR A 121 15.07 -6.47 5.76
C TYR A 121 16.07 -5.33 5.59
N LEU A 122 15.67 -4.11 5.90
CA LEU A 122 16.54 -2.94 5.76
C LEU A 122 16.98 -2.46 7.15
N ASP A 123 18.28 -2.42 7.40
CA ASP A 123 18.88 -1.82 8.59
C ASP A 123 19.89 -0.71 8.22
N SER A 124 20.67 -0.21 9.19
CA SER A 124 21.73 0.77 8.95
C SER A 124 22.87 0.25 8.08
N ARG A 125 23.03 -1.07 7.97
CA ARG A 125 24.05 -1.75 7.16
C ARG A 125 23.52 -2.15 5.78
N GLY A 126 22.28 -1.78 5.44
CA GLY A 126 21.65 -2.03 4.15
C GLY A 126 20.63 -3.16 4.17
N ALA A 127 20.34 -3.72 2.99
CA ALA A 127 19.35 -4.76 2.84
C ALA A 127 19.92 -6.16 3.16
N ALA A 128 19.14 -6.99 3.84
CA ALA A 128 19.42 -8.38 4.15
C ALA A 128 18.24 -9.27 3.74
N ALA A 129 18.53 -10.54 3.43
CA ALA A 129 17.52 -11.54 3.05
C ALA A 129 16.97 -12.33 4.25
N VAL A 130 17.65 -12.28 5.39
CA VAL A 130 17.30 -12.99 6.61
C VAL A 130 17.48 -12.04 7.79
N TRP A 131 16.62 -12.20 8.80
CA TRP A 131 16.66 -11.42 10.02
C TRP A 131 16.44 -12.30 11.26
N PRO A 132 17.18 -12.12 12.35
CA PRO A 132 18.37 -11.27 12.48
C PRO A 132 19.50 -11.69 11.53
N ARG A 133 20.40 -10.76 11.22
CA ARG A 133 21.56 -11.07 10.34
C ARG A 133 22.52 -12.01 11.06
N SER A 134 23.00 -13.04 10.35
CA SER A 134 23.96 -14.01 10.87
C SER A 134 25.38 -13.44 11.05
N ASP A 135 25.71 -12.35 10.37
CA ASP A 135 27.02 -11.67 10.40
C ASP A 135 27.23 -10.78 11.63
N ARG A 136 26.32 -10.83 12.61
CA ARG A 136 26.35 -9.92 13.76
C ARG A 136 27.44 -10.33 14.74
N ARG A 137 28.40 -9.42 14.98
CA ARG A 137 29.40 -9.59 16.04
C ARG A 137 28.74 -9.43 17.40
N GLU A 138 29.14 -10.27 18.34
CA GLU A 138 28.72 -10.19 19.74
C GLU A 138 29.21 -8.85 20.33
N GLY A 139 28.31 -7.86 20.40
CA GLY A 139 28.62 -6.48 20.81
C GLY A 139 28.02 -5.40 19.92
N ASP A 140 27.70 -5.70 18.66
CA ASP A 140 26.85 -4.82 17.83
C ASP A 140 25.44 -4.88 18.40
N ALA A 141 25.07 -3.81 19.13
CA ALA A 141 23.80 -3.56 19.81
C ALA A 141 22.82 -4.72 19.69
N ARG A 142 22.81 -5.61 20.70
CA ARG A 142 22.01 -6.85 20.81
C ARG A 142 20.50 -6.68 20.53
N ASP A 143 20.03 -5.45 20.31
CA ASP A 143 18.61 -5.09 20.25
C ASP A 143 18.20 -4.21 19.03
N ALA A 144 19.05 -3.97 18.03
CA ALA A 144 18.59 -3.18 16.89
C ALA A 144 17.66 -4.01 15.99
N ALA A 145 16.35 -3.73 16.03
CA ALA A 145 15.33 -4.21 15.09
C ALA A 145 15.61 -3.68 13.65
N PRO A 146 15.06 -4.31 12.59
CA PRO A 146 15.22 -3.76 11.25
C PRO A 146 14.48 -2.42 11.17
N ARG A 147 14.92 -1.48 10.35
CA ARG A 147 14.26 -0.18 10.15
C ARG A 147 13.03 -0.31 9.25
N ALA A 148 13.07 -1.22 8.29
CA ALA A 148 11.95 -1.50 7.40
C ALA A 148 11.95 -2.94 6.90
N ILE A 149 10.76 -3.42 6.55
CA ILE A 149 10.54 -4.68 5.86
C ILE A 149 10.07 -4.37 4.44
N LEU A 150 10.70 -5.02 3.49
CA LEU A 150 10.49 -4.85 2.06
C LEU A 150 9.82 -6.10 1.50
N LEU A 151 8.90 -5.92 0.57
CA LEU A 151 8.48 -7.00 -0.34
C LEU A 151 9.14 -6.76 -1.69
N VAL A 152 10.01 -7.66 -2.11
CA VAL A 152 10.80 -7.52 -3.34
C VAL A 152 10.42 -8.62 -4.31
N ALA A 153 10.10 -8.26 -5.55
CA ALA A 153 9.90 -9.23 -6.63
C ALA A 153 11.14 -9.31 -7.53
N LYS A 154 11.40 -10.50 -8.06
CA LYS A 154 12.46 -10.70 -9.04
C LYS A 154 12.21 -9.82 -10.28
N GLY A 155 13.20 -9.03 -10.67
CA GLY A 155 13.14 -8.15 -11.85
C GLY A 155 12.36 -6.85 -11.64
N ALA A 156 11.92 -6.53 -10.43
CA ALA A 156 11.34 -5.23 -10.11
C ALA A 156 12.44 -4.20 -9.80
N ASN A 157 12.33 -2.99 -10.37
CA ASN A 157 13.27 -1.89 -10.11
C ASN A 157 13.04 -1.21 -8.75
N ALA A 158 11.91 -1.50 -8.10
CA ALA A 158 11.51 -0.94 -6.81
C ALA A 158 10.80 -2.01 -5.97
N PRO A 159 10.85 -1.91 -4.63
CA PRO A 159 10.09 -2.80 -3.76
C PRO A 159 8.58 -2.63 -3.99
N LEU A 160 7.84 -3.74 -3.88
CA LEU A 160 6.38 -3.78 -3.99
C LEU A 160 5.69 -3.16 -2.78
N ALA A 161 6.31 -3.26 -1.60
CA ALA A 161 5.83 -2.70 -0.35
C ALA A 161 7.01 -2.36 0.55
N VAL A 162 6.88 -1.32 1.37
CA VAL A 162 7.91 -0.84 2.30
C VAL A 162 7.25 -0.50 3.62
N ALA A 163 7.25 -1.45 4.54
CA ALA A 163 6.68 -1.25 5.85
C ALA A 163 7.76 -0.85 6.86
N ARG A 164 7.67 0.37 7.39
CA ARG A 164 8.60 0.87 8.42
C ARG A 164 8.32 0.18 9.75
N VAL A 165 9.39 -0.25 10.40
CA VAL A 165 9.32 -0.81 11.75
C VAL A 165 9.52 0.34 12.72
N TRP A 166 8.52 0.56 13.57
CA TRP A 166 8.59 1.57 14.62
C TRP A 166 9.02 0.88 15.90
N THR A 167 10.24 1.13 16.35
CA THR A 167 10.63 0.81 17.72
C THR A 167 9.87 1.75 18.64
N ARG A 168 9.06 1.22 19.55
CA ARG A 168 8.46 2.05 20.61
C ARG A 168 9.60 2.66 21.41
N GLU A 169 9.75 3.96 21.32
CA GLU A 169 10.61 4.69 22.26
C GLU A 169 10.03 4.47 23.67
N PRO A 170 10.87 4.22 24.69
CA PRO A 170 10.40 4.06 26.06
C PRO A 170 9.51 5.26 26.42
N ARG A 171 8.28 4.99 26.87
CA ARG A 171 7.30 6.03 27.22
C ARG A 171 7.82 7.00 28.28
N ASP A 172 8.86 6.61 29.02
CA ASP A 172 9.49 7.42 30.06
C ASP A 172 10.21 8.67 29.53
N CYS A 173 10.46 8.79 28.22
CA CYS A 173 11.15 9.97 27.67
C CYS A 173 10.25 10.97 26.93
N GLN A 174 9.01 10.61 26.58
CA GLN A 174 8.19 11.44 25.68
C GLN A 174 7.47 12.60 26.37
N PHE A 175 7.25 12.52 27.69
CA PHE A 175 6.67 13.61 28.49
C PHE A 175 7.71 14.47 29.22
N ASP A 176 8.98 14.05 29.23
CA ASP A 176 10.00 14.62 30.11
C ASP A 176 10.91 15.67 29.46
N ALA A 177 10.75 15.90 28.15
CA ALA A 177 11.42 16.99 27.45
C ALA A 177 10.95 18.39 27.91
N ILE A 178 9.77 18.47 28.55
CA ILE A 178 9.23 19.72 29.12
C ILE A 178 9.69 19.92 30.57
N ILE A 179 9.97 18.85 31.32
CA ILE A 179 10.20 18.92 32.79
C ILE A 179 11.67 18.66 33.18
N GLY A 180 12.51 18.15 32.25
CA GLY A 180 13.96 18.10 32.44
C GLY A 180 14.46 17.08 33.48
N ALA A 181 13.64 16.10 33.88
CA ALA A 181 13.99 15.15 34.94
C ALA A 181 14.87 13.98 34.46
N CYS A 182 14.94 13.69 33.15
CA CYS A 182 15.84 12.68 32.58
C CYS A 182 17.26 13.19 32.26
N ARG A 183 17.84 14.04 33.12
CA ARG A 183 19.29 14.22 33.22
C ARG A 183 19.86 13.23 34.23
N THR A 184 19.96 11.96 33.88
CA THR A 184 20.80 11.01 34.62
C THR A 184 22.06 10.72 33.83
N LYS A 185 23.17 11.04 34.50
CA LYS A 185 24.57 11.03 34.09
C LYS A 185 24.96 9.79 33.28
N ALA A 186 25.71 10.03 32.20
CA ALA A 186 26.62 9.01 31.67
C ALA A 186 27.58 8.55 32.79
N PRO A 187 27.83 7.25 32.95
CA PRO A 187 29.12 6.78 33.45
C PRO A 187 30.22 7.06 32.42
#